data_AF-A0A315AK25-F1
#
_entry.id   AF-A0A315AK25-F1
#
_cell.length_a   1.000
_cell.length_b   1.000
_cell.length_c   1.000
_cell.angle_alpha   90.00
_cell.angle_beta   90.00
_cell.angle_gamma   90.00
#
_symmetry.space_group_name_H-M   'P 1'
#
loop_
_entity.id
_entity.type
_entity.pdbx_description
1 polymer ?
#
loop_
_entity_poly.entity_id
_entity_poly.type
_entity_poly.pdbx_seq_one_letter_code
_entity_poly.pdbx_strand_id
1 'polypeptide(L)'
;MSMPIELSLYEALTEAGVKPDSARRVERQVEAAITRGQEAVRAEMHDQLMTKADGVGLRNEITQVRNELKQEITGLRVEMHKAINEQTWKLLSFFIAANGIMLAVMKYLG
;
A
#
# COMPACT_ATOMS: atom_id res chain seq x y z
N MET A 1 44.72 -23.84 -6.74
CA MET A 1 43.59 -23.93 -7.68
C MET A 1 42.89 -25.23 -7.34
N SER A 2 41.96 -25.17 -6.38
CA SER A 2 41.40 -26.36 -5.73
C SER A 2 39.91 -26.36 -6.05
N MET A 3 39.50 -27.18 -7.02
CA MET A 3 38.08 -27.42 -7.27
C MET A 3 37.51 -28.12 -6.03
N PRO A 4 36.43 -27.60 -5.41
CA PRO A 4 35.69 -28.41 -4.46
C PRO A 4 34.99 -29.48 -5.29
N ILE A 5 35.45 -30.72 -5.16
CA ILE A 5 34.71 -31.87 -5.68
C ILE A 5 33.49 -31.99 -4.77
N GLU A 6 32.36 -31.39 -5.16
CA GLU A 6 31.07 -31.83 -4.66
C GLU A 6 30.91 -33.26 -5.17
N LEU A 7 31.25 -34.27 -4.34
CA LEU A 7 30.85 -35.63 -4.65
C LEU A 7 29.33 -35.62 -4.81
N SER A 8 28.82 -36.08 -5.96
CA SER A 8 27.39 -36.28 -6.11
C SER A 8 26.94 -37.28 -5.03
N LEU A 9 25.77 -37.05 -4.43
CA LEU A 9 25.23 -37.94 -3.40
C LEU A 9 25.19 -39.39 -3.90
N TYR A 10 24.97 -39.59 -5.19
CA TYR A 10 25.10 -40.88 -5.87
C TYR A 10 26.50 -41.51 -5.79
N GLU A 11 27.58 -40.77 -6.07
CA GLU A 11 28.96 -41.28 -5.99
C GLU A 11 29.32 -41.64 -4.55
N ALA A 12 28.99 -40.79 -3.59
CA ALA A 12 29.26 -41.06 -2.17
C ALA A 12 28.54 -42.33 -1.68
N LEU A 13 27.29 -42.55 -2.12
CA LEU A 13 26.54 -43.76 -1.80
C LEU A 13 27.14 -45.00 -2.48
N THR A 14 27.61 -44.86 -3.72
CA THR A 14 28.21 -45.97 -4.48
C THR A 14 29.57 -46.37 -3.90
N GLU A 15 30.40 -45.41 -3.49
CA GLU A 15 31.66 -45.65 -2.78
C GLU A 15 31.45 -46.30 -1.41
N ALA A 16 30.34 -45.97 -0.73
CA ALA A 16 29.93 -46.65 0.50
C ALA A 16 29.37 -48.07 0.28
N GLY A 17 29.38 -48.59 -0.95
CA GLY A 17 28.94 -49.95 -1.29
C GLY A 17 27.43 -50.09 -1.54
N VAL A 18 26.69 -48.99 -1.65
CA VAL A 18 25.26 -49.04 -2.01
C VAL A 18 25.11 -49.39 -3.49
N LYS A 19 24.18 -50.29 -3.82
CA LYS A 19 23.89 -50.66 -5.21
C LYS A 19 23.51 -49.42 -6.03
N PRO A 20 23.99 -49.26 -7.27
CA PRO A 20 23.74 -48.10 -8.13
C PRO A 20 22.25 -47.70 -8.23
N ASP A 21 21.35 -48.67 -8.40
CA ASP A 21 19.91 -48.39 -8.51
C ASP A 21 19.33 -47.80 -7.21
N SER A 22 19.79 -48.29 -6.06
CA SER A 22 19.39 -47.78 -4.75
C SER A 22 19.97 -46.40 -4.49
N ALA A 23 21.24 -46.16 -4.88
CA ALA A 23 21.88 -44.85 -4.77
C ALA A 23 21.12 -43.78 -5.57
N ARG A 24 20.71 -44.08 -6.81
CA ARG A 24 19.89 -43.16 -7.64
C ARG A 24 18.51 -42.90 -7.08
N ARG A 25 17.93 -43.87 -6.36
CA ARG A 25 16.61 -43.69 -5.72
C ARG A 25 16.72 -42.75 -4.53
N VAL A 26 17.75 -42.92 -3.71
CA VAL A 26 18.02 -42.06 -2.54
C VAL A 26 18.33 -40.64 -3.00
N GLU A 27 19.19 -40.46 -4.00
CA GLU A 27 19.53 -39.16 -4.56
C GLU A 27 18.28 -38.40 -5.03
N ARG A 28 17.45 -39.02 -5.87
CA ARG A 28 16.19 -38.43 -6.33
C ARG A 28 15.22 -38.11 -5.19
N GLN A 29 15.17 -38.96 -4.16
CA GLN A 29 14.29 -38.75 -3.02
C GLN A 29 14.78 -37.58 -2.14
N VAL A 30 16.09 -37.46 -1.96
CA VAL A 30 16.71 -36.36 -1.22
C VAL A 30 16.56 -35.05 -1.98
N GLU A 31 16.81 -35.03 -3.28
CA GLU A 31 16.57 -33.86 -4.13
C GLU A 31 15.11 -33.41 -4.05
N ALA A 32 14.16 -34.34 -4.20
CA ALA A 32 12.74 -34.05 -4.06
C ALA A 32 12.33 -33.60 -2.65
N ALA A 33 13.00 -34.06 -1.60
CA ALA A 33 12.76 -33.61 -0.23
C ALA A 33 13.33 -32.19 0.00
N ILE A 34 14.52 -31.90 -0.55
CA ILE A 34 15.15 -30.58 -0.48
C ILE A 34 14.31 -29.56 -1.23
N THR A 35 13.88 -29.84 -2.46
CA THR A 35 13.03 -28.92 -3.24
C THR A 35 11.73 -28.62 -2.49
N ARG A 36 11.04 -29.65 -1.97
CA ARG A 36 9.82 -29.47 -1.17
C ARG A 36 10.08 -28.68 0.10
N GLY A 37 11.18 -28.94 0.80
CA GLY A 37 11.58 -28.20 1.99
C GLY A 37 11.88 -26.73 1.68
N GLN A 38 12.59 -26.45 0.59
CA GLN A 38 12.89 -25.09 0.14
C GLN A 38 11.63 -24.31 -0.24
N GLU A 39 10.68 -24.95 -0.92
CA GLU A 39 9.39 -24.35 -1.26
C GLU A 39 8.57 -24.03 -0.01
N ALA A 40 8.49 -24.97 0.94
CA ALA A 40 7.80 -24.77 2.20
C ALA A 40 8.43 -23.62 3.01
N VAL A 41 9.76 -23.62 3.16
CA VAL A 41 10.49 -22.55 3.85
C VAL A 41 10.29 -21.21 3.14
N ARG A 42 10.32 -21.16 1.80
CA ARG A 42 10.06 -19.92 1.05
C ARG A 42 8.63 -19.41 1.28
N ALA A 43 7.65 -20.30 1.29
CA ALA A 43 6.25 -19.94 1.54
C ALA A 43 6.05 -19.42 2.97
N GLU A 44 6.60 -20.11 3.97
CA GLU A 44 6.56 -19.67 5.37
C GLU A 44 7.30 -18.35 5.57
N MET A 45 8.47 -18.17 4.94
CA MET A 45 9.19 -16.89 4.98
C MET A 45 8.39 -15.77 4.32
N HIS A 46 7.66 -16.03 3.24
CA HIS A 46 6.81 -15.03 2.61
C HIS A 46 5.62 -14.63 3.50
N ASP A 47 5.02 -15.60 4.18
CA ASP A 47 3.88 -15.37 5.07
C ASP A 47 4.27 -14.63 6.36
N GLN A 48 5.40 -15.02 6.96
CA GLN A 48 5.88 -14.41 8.20
C GLN A 48 6.64 -13.09 7.99
N LEU A 49 7.31 -12.94 6.85
CA LEU A 49 8.11 -11.76 6.55
C LEU A 49 7.47 -10.99 5.41
N MET A 50 7.07 -9.77 5.73
CA MET A 50 6.66 -8.79 4.74
C MET A 50 7.76 -8.64 3.68
N THR A 51 7.45 -8.93 2.43
CA THR A 51 8.45 -8.85 1.36
C THR A 51 8.62 -7.41 0.90
N LYS A 52 9.68 -7.16 0.12
CA LYS A 52 9.87 -5.86 -0.54
C LYS A 52 8.69 -5.48 -1.42
N ALA A 53 8.04 -6.45 -2.07
CA ALA A 53 6.88 -6.20 -2.92
C ALA A 53 5.70 -5.68 -2.10
N ASP A 54 5.42 -6.32 -0.97
CA ASP A 54 4.36 -5.92 -0.04
C ASP A 54 4.66 -4.52 0.52
N GLY A 55 5.92 -4.23 0.88
CA GLY A 55 6.33 -2.91 1.35
C GLY A 55 6.15 -1.80 0.30
N VAL A 56 6.40 -2.11 -0.98
CA VAL A 56 6.11 -1.19 -2.10
C VAL A 56 4.60 -0.99 -2.25
N GLY A 57 3.81 -2.05 -2.12
CA GLY A 57 2.34 -2.01 -2.13
C GLY A 57 1.79 -1.06 -1.06
N LEU A 58 2.15 -1.27 0.21
CA LEU A 58 1.73 -0.39 1.31
C LEU A 58 2.18 1.06 1.10
N ARG A 59 3.40 1.28 0.61
CA ARG A 59 3.89 2.65 0.34
C ARG A 59 3.05 3.36 -0.72
N ASN A 60 2.61 2.63 -1.74
CA ASN A 60 1.74 3.18 -2.78
C ASN A 60 0.35 3.49 -2.20
N GLU A 61 -0.25 2.58 -1.44
CA GLU A 61 -1.54 2.80 -0.78
C GLU A 61 -1.50 4.01 0.17
N ILE A 62 -0.46 4.13 1.00
CA ILE A 62 -0.27 5.29 1.89
C ILE A 62 -0.14 6.57 1.07
N THR A 63 0.58 6.54 -0.05
CA THR A 63 0.73 7.72 -0.92
C THR A 63 -0.59 8.11 -1.56
N GLN A 64 -1.39 7.13 -1.98
CA GLN A 64 -2.72 7.35 -2.54
C GLN A 64 -3.66 7.97 -1.51
N VAL A 65 -3.82 7.35 -0.34
CA VAL A 65 -4.69 7.85 0.74
C VAL A 65 -4.27 9.27 1.16
N ARG A 66 -2.96 9.53 1.25
CA ARG A 66 -2.45 10.88 1.55
C ARG A 66 -2.85 11.92 0.51
N ASN A 67 -2.85 11.55 -0.77
CA ASN A 67 -3.22 12.45 -1.85
C ASN A 67 -4.73 12.69 -1.88
N GLU A 68 -5.53 11.66 -1.69
CA GLU A 68 -6.99 11.75 -1.56
C GLU A 68 -7.37 12.70 -0.42
N LEU A 69 -6.81 12.50 0.78
CA LEU A 69 -7.04 13.39 1.92
C LEU A 69 -6.63 14.84 1.65
N LYS A 70 -5.52 15.07 0.95
CA LYS A 70 -5.11 16.43 0.56
C LYS A 70 -6.14 17.07 -0.38
N GLN A 71 -6.62 16.32 -1.37
CA GLN A 71 -7.63 16.81 -2.31
C GLN A 71 -8.93 17.15 -1.59
N GLU A 72 -9.41 16.29 -0.70
CA GLU A 72 -10.61 16.54 0.11
C GLU A 72 -10.46 17.78 0.99
N ILE A 73 -9.34 17.94 1.70
CA ILE A 73 -9.08 19.13 2.52
C ILE A 73 -9.05 20.40 1.67
N THR A 74 -8.42 20.36 0.49
CA THR A 74 -8.41 21.49 -0.44
C THR A 74 -9.82 21.80 -0.94
N GLY A 75 -10.60 20.78 -1.31
CA GLY A 75 -12.00 20.91 -1.73
C GLY A 75 -12.86 21.56 -0.65
N LEU A 76 -12.81 21.05 0.58
CA LEU A 76 -13.53 21.60 1.72
C LEU A 76 -13.16 23.07 1.99
N ARG A 77 -11.88 23.44 1.89
CA ARG A 77 -11.46 24.85 2.04
C ARG A 77 -12.12 25.75 0.98
N VAL A 78 -12.13 25.31 -0.27
CA VAL A 78 -12.73 26.07 -1.37
C VAL A 78 -14.24 26.23 -1.16
N GLU A 79 -14.93 25.16 -0.78
CA GLU A 79 -16.37 25.19 -0.48
C GLU A 79 -16.70 26.13 0.69
N MET A 80 -15.92 26.07 1.77
CA MET A 80 -16.08 27.00 2.90
C MET A 80 -15.90 28.46 2.49
N HIS A 81 -14.84 28.77 1.73
CA HIS A 81 -14.62 30.14 1.25
C HIS A 81 -15.75 30.63 0.36
N LYS A 82 -16.26 29.76 -0.53
CA LYS A 82 -17.41 30.08 -1.38
C LYS A 82 -18.66 30.34 -0.54
N ALA A 83 -18.96 29.48 0.43
CA ALA A 83 -20.12 29.62 1.30
C ALA A 83 -20.05 30.93 2.12
N ILE A 84 -18.90 31.25 2.70
CA ILE A 84 -18.68 32.49 3.45
C ILE A 84 -18.85 33.72 2.53
N ASN A 85 -18.29 33.69 1.32
CA ASN A 85 -18.41 34.79 0.39
C ASN A 85 -19.88 35.00 -0.03
N GLU A 86 -20.58 33.92 -0.34
CA GLU A 86 -22.01 33.98 -0.69
C GLU A 86 -22.86 34.53 0.47
N GLN A 87 -22.60 34.09 1.70
CA GLN A 87 -23.28 34.62 2.88
C GLN A 87 -22.96 36.10 3.11
N THR A 88 -21.69 36.51 2.95
CA THR A 88 -21.27 37.91 3.09
C THR A 88 -22.05 38.82 2.15
N TRP A 89 -22.20 38.44 0.89
CA TRP A 89 -22.96 39.22 -0.09
C TRP A 89 -24.46 39.27 0.24
N LYS A 90 -25.05 38.14 0.65
CA LYS A 90 -26.46 38.10 1.08
C LYS A 90 -26.73 39.03 2.26
N LEU A 91 -25.87 39.02 3.26
CA LEU A 91 -25.97 39.89 4.43
C LEU A 91 -25.80 41.36 4.04
N LEU A 92 -24.84 41.69 3.18
CA LEU A 92 -24.64 43.05 2.69
C LEU A 92 -25.87 43.58 1.95
N SER A 93 -26.43 42.79 1.03
CA SER A 93 -27.65 43.15 0.30
C SER A 93 -28.83 43.37 1.24
N PHE A 94 -29.00 42.51 2.24
CA PHE A 94 -30.04 42.69 3.26
C PHE A 94 -29.85 43.98 4.05
N PHE A 95 -28.63 44.27 4.51
CA PHE A 95 -28.34 45.47 5.28
C PHE A 95 -28.63 46.74 4.47
N ILE A 96 -28.20 46.79 3.20
CA ILE A 96 -28.48 47.93 2.30
C ILE A 96 -29.99 48.11 2.12
N ALA A 97 -30.72 47.04 1.84
CA ALA A 97 -32.17 47.09 1.66
C ALA A 97 -32.89 47.58 2.93
N ALA A 98 -32.53 47.03 4.10
CA ALA A 98 -33.12 47.40 5.38
C ALA A 98 -32.90 48.89 5.72
N ASN A 99 -31.67 49.39 5.55
CA ASN A 99 -31.36 50.80 5.78
C ASN A 99 -32.08 51.71 4.77
N GLY A 100 -32.16 51.31 3.50
CA GLY A 100 -32.89 52.06 2.47
C GLY A 100 -34.39 52.20 2.78
N ILE A 101 -35.03 51.11 3.22
CA ILE A 101 -36.43 51.14 3.66
C ILE A 101 -36.59 52.06 4.88
N MET A 102 -35.71 51.95 5.87
CA MET A 102 -35.77 52.77 7.08
C MET A 102 -35.64 54.27 6.78
N LEU A 103 -34.74 54.66 5.89
CA LEU A 103 -34.60 56.04 5.43
C LEU A 103 -35.87 56.55 4.74
N ALA A 104 -36.50 55.72 3.91
CA ALA A 104 -37.77 56.07 3.27
C ALA A 104 -38.88 56.28 4.32
N VAL A 105 -39.00 55.37 5.28
CA VAL A 105 -39.98 55.48 6.38
C VAL A 105 -39.76 56.75 7.19
N MET A 106 -38.52 57.07 7.57
CA MET A 106 -38.22 58.30 8.31
C MET A 106 -38.60 59.55 7.51
N LYS A 107 -38.37 59.57 6.19
CA LYS A 107 -38.74 60.69 5.33
C LYS A 107 -40.26 60.91 5.22
N TYR A 108 -41.07 59.85 5.29
CA TYR A 108 -42.52 59.97 5.20
C TYR A 108 -43.20 60.26 6.54
N LEU A 109 -42.53 60.02 7.67
CA LEU A 109 -43.08 60.16 9.03
C LEU A 109 -42.59 61.41 9.78
N GLY A 110 -41.55 62.11 9.30
CA GLY A 110 -41.06 63.38 9.84
C GLY A 110 -41.36 64.55 8.93
#